data_AF-B1ZZY6-F1
#
_entry.id   AF-B1ZZY6-F1
#
_cell.length_a   1.000
_cell.length_b   1.000
_cell.length_c   1.000
_cell.angle_alpha   90.00
_cell.angle_beta   90.00
_cell.angle_gamma   90.00
#
_symmetry.space_group_name_H-M   'P 1'
#
loop_
_entity.id
_entity.type
_entity.pdbx_description
1 polymer ?
#
loop_
_entity_poly.entity_id
_entity_poly.type
_entity_poly.pdbx_seq_one_letter_code
_entity_poly.pdbx_strand_id
1 'polypeptide(L)'
;MFSAAKDAITSRAARTFLNQRMARYGEIQSLQLDSKNKSGEVVCTLIGEAEPIKIRIDRYEVRQNGGETLVRLGQFTCNRPWLENLLNDYGRDREIPVPSWATSAL
;
A
#
# COMPACT_ATOMS: atom_id res chain seq x y z
N MET A 1 6.32 22.41 7.62
CA MET A 1 5.93 22.58 6.20
C MET A 1 6.70 21.67 5.24
N PHE A 2 7.95 21.26 5.53
CA PHE A 2 8.72 20.36 4.66
C PHE A 2 8.24 18.90 4.62
N SER A 3 7.59 18.36 5.66
CA SER A 3 7.08 16.98 5.63
C SER A 3 5.86 16.83 4.71
N ALA A 4 4.87 17.71 4.81
CA ALA A 4 3.64 17.61 4.02
C ALA A 4 3.87 17.66 2.49
N ALA A 5 4.84 18.45 2.03
CA ALA A 5 5.23 18.48 0.61
C ALA A 5 5.97 17.19 0.19
N LYS A 6 6.81 16.65 1.07
CA LYS A 6 7.53 15.37 0.86
C LYS A 6 6.55 14.19 0.83
N ASP A 7 5.54 14.21 1.70
CA ASP A 7 4.47 13.22 1.78
C ASP A 7 3.60 13.27 0.50
N ALA A 8 3.29 14.47 -0.01
CA ALA A 8 2.53 14.66 -1.25
C ALA A 8 3.27 14.18 -2.51
N ILE A 9 4.59 14.44 -2.62
CA ILE A 9 5.42 13.97 -3.75
C ILE A 9 5.58 12.45 -3.72
N THR A 10 5.82 11.87 -2.53
CA THR A 10 5.88 10.42 -2.34
C THR A 10 4.55 9.77 -2.71
N SER A 11 3.42 10.36 -2.30
CA SER A 11 2.08 9.85 -2.61
C SER A 11 1.82 9.77 -4.12
N ARG A 12 2.24 10.77 -4.92
CA ARG A 12 2.02 10.77 -6.37
C ARG A 12 2.89 9.73 -7.09
N ALA A 13 4.15 9.59 -6.70
CA ALA A 13 5.03 8.55 -7.23
C ALA A 13 4.53 7.13 -6.86
N ALA A 14 4.09 6.96 -5.61
CA ALA A 14 3.51 5.71 -5.12
C ALA A 14 2.20 5.35 -5.82
N ARG A 15 1.31 6.31 -6.02
CA ARG A 15 0.07 6.11 -6.79
C ARG A 15 0.38 5.70 -8.23
N THR A 16 1.36 6.34 -8.87
CA THR A 16 1.76 5.99 -10.25
C THR A 16 2.33 4.58 -10.33
N PHE A 17 3.23 4.22 -9.41
CA PHE A 17 3.82 2.89 -9.33
C PHE A 17 2.76 1.80 -9.09
N LEU A 18 1.86 2.02 -8.14
CA LEU A 18 0.76 1.09 -7.85
C LEU A 18 -0.23 1.02 -9.02
N ASN A 19 -0.59 2.14 -9.64
CA ASN A 19 -1.47 2.17 -10.81
C ASN A 19 -0.89 1.35 -11.96
N GLN A 20 0.39 1.47 -12.27
CA GLN A 20 1.02 0.67 -13.33
C GLN A 20 0.92 -0.83 -13.03
N ARG A 21 1.08 -1.23 -11.76
CA ARG A 21 1.03 -2.64 -11.34
C ARG A 21 -0.41 -3.18 -11.25
N MET A 22 -1.37 -2.30 -10.99
CA MET A 22 -2.79 -2.60 -10.82
C MET A 22 -3.63 -2.34 -12.08
N ALA A 23 -3.07 -1.74 -13.15
CA ALA A 23 -3.81 -1.31 -14.34
C ALA A 23 -4.64 -2.43 -14.99
N ARG A 24 -4.19 -3.68 -14.91
CA ARG A 24 -4.92 -4.86 -15.42
C ARG A 24 -6.14 -5.26 -14.58
N TYR A 25 -6.24 -4.75 -13.35
CA TYR A 25 -7.28 -5.07 -12.38
C TYR A 25 -8.19 -3.89 -12.06
N GLY A 26 -7.74 -2.66 -12.34
CA GLY A 26 -8.49 -1.45 -12.02
C GLY A 26 -7.59 -0.23 -11.86
N GLU A 27 -8.09 0.76 -11.12
CA GLU A 27 -7.41 2.03 -10.87
C GLU A 27 -7.34 2.35 -9.36
N ILE A 28 -6.17 2.80 -8.89
CA ILE A 28 -6.00 3.36 -7.55
C ILE A 28 -6.55 4.78 -7.53
N GLN A 29 -7.54 5.01 -6.68
CA GLN A 29 -8.11 6.33 -6.42
C GLN A 29 -7.25 7.12 -5.42
N SER A 30 -6.86 6.47 -4.32
CA SER A 30 -6.04 7.10 -3.28
C SER A 30 -5.14 6.09 -2.58
N LEU A 31 -4.02 6.61 -2.06
CA LEU A 31 -3.08 5.90 -1.20
C LEU A 31 -2.74 6.82 -0.03
N GLN A 32 -2.89 6.30 1.18
CA GLN A 32 -2.51 6.96 2.42
C GLN A 32 -1.56 6.04 3.19
N LEU A 33 -0.45 6.57 3.66
CA LEU A 33 0.49 5.87 4.52
C LEU A 33 0.61 6.64 5.83
N ASP A 34 0.47 5.92 6.93
CA ASP A 34 0.70 6.42 8.29
C ASP A 34 1.92 5.68 8.85
N SER A 35 3.08 6.34 8.75
CA SER A 35 4.35 5.82 9.28
C SER A 35 4.37 5.77 10.81
N LYS A 36 3.60 6.62 11.49
CA LYS A 36 3.53 6.63 12.97
C LYS A 36 2.82 5.38 13.48
N ASN A 37 1.68 5.06 12.88
CA ASN A 37 0.88 3.89 13.23
C ASN A 37 1.29 2.62 12.46
N LYS A 38 2.26 2.73 11.55
CA LYS A 38 2.70 1.67 10.64
C LYS A 38 1.52 1.01 9.94
N SER A 39 0.63 1.84 9.41
CA SER A 39 -0.56 1.41 8.67
C SER A 39 -0.65 2.08 7.31
N GLY A 40 -1.30 1.43 6.37
CA GLY A 40 -1.55 1.98 5.04
C GLY A 40 -2.98 1.75 4.62
N GLU A 41 -3.52 2.64 3.80
CA GLU A 41 -4.84 2.51 3.21
C GLU A 41 -4.78 2.81 1.71
N VAL A 42 -5.44 1.97 0.94
CA VAL A 42 -5.60 2.10 -0.50
C VAL A 42 -7.08 2.06 -0.82
N VAL A 43 -7.55 3.03 -1.60
CA VAL A 43 -8.87 2.98 -2.23
C VAL A 43 -8.68 2.78 -3.72
N CYS A 44 -9.34 1.78 -4.28
CA CYS A 44 -9.24 1.43 -5.68
C CYS A 44 -10.59 1.03 -6.28
N THR A 45 -10.80 1.34 -7.55
CA THR A 45 -11.91 0.79 -8.32
C THR A 45 -11.40 -0.40 -9.08
N LEU A 46 -11.94 -1.59 -8.82
CA LEU A 46 -11.61 -2.81 -9.55
C LEU A 46 -12.59 -3.04 -10.70
N ILE A 47 -12.11 -3.65 -11.77
CA ILE A 47 -12.94 -4.03 -12.93
C ILE A 47 -13.98 -5.04 -12.46
N GLY A 48 -15.26 -4.76 -12.73
CA GLY A 48 -16.38 -5.62 -12.35
C GLY A 48 -16.98 -5.33 -10.97
N GLU A 49 -16.40 -4.42 -10.19
CA GLU A 49 -16.95 -3.97 -8.91
C GLU A 49 -17.76 -2.69 -9.10
N ALA A 50 -18.97 -2.64 -8.51
CA ALA A 50 -19.86 -1.49 -8.64
C ALA A 50 -19.43 -0.29 -7.77
N GLU A 51 -18.68 -0.55 -6.70
CA GLU A 51 -18.24 0.46 -5.75
C GLU A 51 -16.73 0.34 -5.49
N PRO A 52 -16.07 1.44 -5.10
CA PRO A 52 -14.66 1.40 -4.72
C PRO A 52 -14.40 0.45 -3.55
N ILE A 53 -13.28 -0.25 -3.66
CA ILE A 53 -12.76 -1.14 -2.64
C ILE A 53 -11.74 -0.37 -1.81
N LYS A 54 -11.91 -0.45 -0.50
CA LYS A 54 -11.02 0.11 0.50
C LYS A 54 -10.27 -1.04 1.15
N ILE A 55 -8.94 -1.01 1.05
CA ILE A 55 -8.02 -1.99 1.62
C ILE A 55 -7.15 -1.26 2.64
N ARG A 56 -7.08 -1.78 3.86
CA ARG A 56 -6.21 -1.26 4.91
C ARG A 56 -5.25 -2.34 5.36
N ILE A 57 -3.99 -1.96 5.56
CA ILE A 57 -2.93 -2.81 6.10
C ILE A 57 -2.62 -2.30 7.49
N ASP A 58 -2.74 -3.19 8.46
CA ASP A 58 -2.43 -2.93 9.85
C ASP A 58 -1.04 -3.43 10.22
N ARG A 59 -0.28 -2.59 10.92
CA ARG A 59 1.00 -2.94 11.57
C ARG A 59 2.01 -3.58 10.60
N TYR A 60 2.31 -2.90 9.50
CA TYR A 60 3.42 -3.33 8.65
C TYR A 60 4.76 -3.19 9.37
N GLU A 61 5.73 -4.05 9.08
CA GLU A 61 7.09 -3.96 9.61
C GLU A 61 8.05 -3.50 8.52
N VAL A 62 8.87 -2.49 8.81
CA VAL A 62 9.96 -2.08 7.93
C VAL A 62 11.22 -2.79 8.40
N ARG A 63 11.88 -3.51 7.49
CA ARG A 63 13.18 -4.15 7.72
C ARG A 63 14.19 -3.59 6.74
N GLN A 64 15.38 -3.27 7.25
CA GLN A 64 16.51 -2.88 6.41
C GLN A 64 17.49 -4.05 6.40
N ASN A 65 17.77 -4.60 5.22
CA ASN A 65 18.69 -5.72 5.08
C ASN A 65 19.64 -5.44 3.93
N GLY A 66 20.95 -5.33 4.21
CA GLY A 66 21.98 -5.19 3.16
C GLY A 66 21.86 -3.97 2.24
N GLY A 67 21.18 -2.90 2.66
CA GLY A 67 20.94 -1.71 1.82
C GLY A 67 19.58 -1.68 1.12
N GLU A 68 18.81 -2.76 1.20
CA GLU A 68 17.43 -2.82 0.72
C GLU A 68 16.44 -2.58 1.85
N THR A 69 15.38 -1.83 1.56
CA THR A 69 14.26 -1.64 2.49
C THR A 69 13.13 -2.59 2.09
N LEU A 70 12.78 -3.48 2.99
CA LEU A 70 11.67 -4.42 2.85
C LEU A 70 10.53 -4.00 3.77
N VAL A 71 9.30 -4.11 3.27
CA VAL A 71 8.10 -3.98 4.10
C VAL A 71 7.44 -5.34 4.20
N ARG A 72 7.36 -5.88 5.43
CA ARG A 72 6.55 -7.04 5.75
C ARG A 72 5.12 -6.58 5.99
N LEU A 73 4.19 -7.14 5.24
CA LEU A 73 2.78 -6.79 5.32
C LEU A 73 2.15 -7.46 6.54
N GLY A 74 1.40 -6.68 7.32
CA GLY A 74 0.62 -7.19 8.43
C GLY A 74 -0.75 -7.70 7.99
N GLN A 75 -1.73 -7.55 8.87
CA GLN A 75 -3.10 -7.98 8.60
C GLN A 75 -3.80 -7.02 7.63
N PHE A 76 -4.60 -7.57 6.72
CA PHE A 76 -5.42 -6.79 5.80
C PHE A 76 -6.85 -6.71 6.33
N THR A 77 -7.48 -5.55 6.17
CA THR A 77 -8.92 -5.37 6.29
C THR A 77 -9.48 -4.76 5.01
N CYS A 78 -10.65 -5.23 4.57
CA CYS A 78 -11.26 -4.80 3.31
C CYS A 78 -12.79 -4.76 3.40
N ASN A 79 -13.41 -3.80 2.71
CA ASN A 79 -14.87 -3.73 2.57
C ASN A 79 -15.48 -4.82 1.66
N ARG A 80 -14.65 -5.74 1.13
CA ARG A 80 -15.05 -6.94 0.40
C ARG A 80 -14.49 -8.17 1.11
N PRO A 81 -15.34 -9.00 1.76
CA PRO A 81 -14.86 -10.14 2.56
C PRO A 81 -14.03 -11.15 1.77
N TRP A 82 -14.40 -11.42 0.51
CA TRP A 82 -13.65 -12.36 -0.34
C TRP A 82 -12.21 -11.88 -0.58
N LEU A 83 -12.03 -10.57 -0.76
CA LEU A 83 -10.72 -9.97 -1.02
C LEU A 83 -9.92 -9.83 0.28
N GLU A 84 -10.57 -9.53 1.39
CA GLU A 84 -9.93 -9.57 2.71
C GLU A 84 -9.31 -10.95 2.98
N ASN A 85 -10.09 -12.01 2.77
CA ASN A 85 -9.60 -13.39 2.96
C ASN A 85 -8.44 -13.69 2.01
N LEU A 86 -8.57 -13.37 0.72
CA LEU A 86 -7.52 -13.58 -0.27
C LEU A 86 -6.22 -12.85 0.10
N LEU A 87 -6.31 -11.59 0.53
CA LEU A 87 -5.13 -10.81 0.92
C LEU A 87 -4.49 -11.34 2.20
N ASN A 88 -5.28 -11.83 3.16
CA ASN A 88 -4.73 -12.42 4.37
C ASN A 88 -4.14 -13.81 4.14
N ASP A 89 -4.67 -14.60 3.20
CA ASP A 89 -4.15 -15.93 2.87
C ASP A 89 -2.81 -15.85 2.13
N TYR A 90 -2.69 -14.90 1.19
CA TYR A 90 -1.54 -14.84 0.27
C TYR A 90 -0.62 -13.64 0.48
N GLY A 91 -1.12 -12.54 1.04
CA GLY A 91 -0.40 -11.28 1.19
C GLY A 91 0.17 -11.07 2.59
N ARG A 92 -0.47 -11.60 3.63
CA ARG A 92 0.02 -11.50 5.01
C ARG A 92 1.42 -12.08 5.13
N ASP A 93 2.27 -11.43 5.93
CA ASP A 93 3.64 -11.84 6.21
C ASP A 93 4.58 -11.88 4.99
N ARG A 94 4.10 -11.49 3.80
CA ARG A 94 4.99 -11.29 2.65
C ARG A 94 5.84 -10.04 2.85
N GLU A 95 7.08 -10.16 2.42
CA GLU A 95 8.02 -9.05 2.33
C GLU A 95 8.01 -8.51 0.89
N ILE A 96 7.78 -7.21 0.76
CA ILE A 96 7.81 -6.52 -0.52
C ILE A 96 8.99 -5.54 -0.49
N PRO A 97 9.88 -5.56 -1.50
CA PRO A 97 10.91 -4.56 -1.63
C PRO A 97 10.29 -3.22 -1.94
N VAL A 98 10.69 -2.22 -1.15
CA VAL A 98 10.26 -0.86 -1.33
C VAL A 98 11.25 -0.16 -2.24
N PRO A 99 10.78 0.54 -3.29
CA PRO A 99 11.67 1.35 -4.12
C PRO A 99 12.44 2.36 -3.28
N SER A 100 13.72 2.59 -3.59
CA SER A 100 14.59 3.49 -2.82
C SER A 100 14.04 4.92 -2.66
N TRP A 101 13.25 5.41 -3.63
CA TRP A 101 12.58 6.71 -3.53
C TRP A 101 11.50 6.74 -2.45
N ALA A 102 10.86 5.61 -2.14
CA ALA A 102 9.78 5.48 -1.18
C ALA A 102 10.27 5.19 0.26
N THR A 103 11.51 4.73 0.43
CA THR A 103 12.14 4.49 1.75
C THR A 103 12.07 5.71 2.65
N SER A 104 12.11 6.93 2.10
CA SER A 104 12.14 8.17 2.87
C SER A 104 10.78 8.60 3.47
N ALA A 105 9.71 7.85 3.19
CA ALA A 105 8.34 8.11 3.60
C ALA A 105 7.74 7.04 4.54
N LEU A 106 8.48 5.96 4.78
CA LEU A 106 8.16 4.92 5.77
C LEU A 106 8.77 5.29 7.13
#